data_AF-A0A1H2UCM3-F1
#
_entry.id   AF-A0A1H2UCM3-F1
#
_cell.length_a   1.000
_cell.length_b   1.000
_cell.length_c   1.000
_cell.angle_alpha   90.00
_cell.angle_beta   90.00
_cell.angle_gamma   90.00
#
_symmetry.space_group_name_H-M   'P 1'
#
loop_
_entity.id
_entity.type
_entity.pdbx_description
1 polymer ?
#
loop_
_entity_poly.entity_id
_entity_poly.type
_entity_poly.pdbx_seq_one_letter_code
_entity_poly.pdbx_strand_id
1 'polypeptide(L)'
;MLKIILPAILTIVGNLIFYLWIKGRVDKSIEKQKTAYSGIFKEKIDIYRELLRKTYSIKKELNRFRYVGTKEEGAEIMQNINDYIQFYSINQPFLSDSMLSDLKVLRAEFQDIFDNFYLHISNKDPKDLTNFFNAGNKLRTNKPFEEIENRLIKEMKDDLRIKDFNKK
;
A
#
# COMPACT_ATOMS: atom_id res chain seq x y z
N MET A 1 -44.11 2.85 54.30
CA MET A 1 -44.12 2.72 52.82
C MET A 1 -43.20 3.72 52.12
N LEU A 2 -43.30 5.03 52.38
CA LEU A 2 -42.42 6.04 51.74
C LEU A 2 -40.91 5.77 51.91
N LYS A 3 -40.47 5.32 53.10
CA LYS A 3 -39.06 4.99 53.39
C LYS A 3 -38.47 3.82 52.57
N ILE A 4 -39.32 2.96 51.98
CA ILE A 4 -38.90 1.80 51.19
C ILE A 4 -39.07 2.07 49.69
N ILE A 5 -40.14 2.79 49.32
CA ILE A 5 -40.45 3.11 47.93
C ILE A 5 -39.47 4.17 47.37
N LEU A 6 -39.08 5.16 48.17
CA LEU A 6 -38.16 6.22 47.73
C LEU A 6 -36.77 5.68 47.30
N PRO A 7 -36.08 4.81 48.08
CA PRO A 7 -34.81 4.23 47.64
C PRO A 7 -34.96 3.27 46.44
N ALA A 8 -36.09 2.57 46.33
CA ALA A 8 -36.38 1.73 45.16
C ALA A 8 -36.48 2.57 43.86
N ILE A 9 -37.21 3.70 43.90
CA ILE A 9 -37.32 4.62 42.76
C ILE A 9 -35.97 5.24 42.43
N LEU A 10 -35.21 5.68 43.43
CA LEU A 10 -33.86 6.22 43.25
C LEU A 10 -32.90 5.23 42.58
N THR A 11 -33.01 3.94 42.92
CA THR A 11 -32.19 2.88 42.33
C THR A 11 -32.56 2.66 40.86
N ILE A 12 -33.85 2.64 40.53
CA ILE A 12 -34.33 2.50 39.14
C ILE A 12 -33.87 3.69 38.30
N VAL A 13 -34.11 4.91 38.78
CA VAL A 13 -33.72 6.14 38.07
C VAL A 13 -32.21 6.23 37.93
N GLY A 14 -31.44 5.90 38.98
CA GLY A 14 -29.99 5.86 38.95
C GLY A 14 -29.45 4.87 37.92
N ASN A 15 -30.00 3.65 37.86
CA ASN A 15 -29.64 2.67 36.84
C ASN A 15 -30.00 3.15 35.42
N LEU A 16 -31.13 3.82 35.25
CA LEU A 16 -31.57 4.31 33.96
C LEU A 16 -30.66 5.45 33.44
N ILE A 17 -30.30 6.38 34.31
CA ILE A 17 -29.35 7.46 34.01
C ILE A 17 -27.96 6.87 33.71
N PHE A 18 -27.50 5.93 34.54
CA PHE A 18 -26.20 5.27 34.36
C PHE A 18 -26.12 4.50 33.04
N TYR A 19 -27.18 3.76 32.70
CA TYR A 19 -27.30 3.04 31.43
C TYR A 19 -27.27 3.99 30.24
N LEU A 20 -28.08 5.06 30.25
CA LEU A 20 -28.11 6.05 29.16
C LEU A 20 -26.75 6.77 29.01
N TRP A 21 -26.08 7.04 30.12
CA TRP A 21 -24.78 7.71 30.14
C TRP A 21 -23.66 6.81 29.59
N ILE A 22 -23.58 5.55 30.04
CA ILE A 22 -22.61 4.58 29.49
C ILE A 22 -22.91 4.32 28.02
N LYS A 23 -24.17 4.06 27.67
CA LYS A 23 -24.57 3.79 26.29
C LYS A 23 -24.19 4.94 25.36
N GLY A 24 -24.53 6.18 25.71
CA GLY A 24 -24.16 7.35 24.91
C GLY A 24 -22.64 7.54 24.78
N ARG A 25 -21.85 7.17 25.79
CA ARG A 25 -20.38 7.23 25.74
C ARG A 25 -19.78 6.13 24.86
N VAL A 26 -20.30 4.91 24.99
CA VAL A 26 -19.86 3.74 24.23
C VAL A 26 -20.22 3.91 22.75
N ASP A 27 -21.45 4.31 22.44
CA ASP A 27 -21.90 4.54 21.06
C ASP A 27 -21.06 5.63 20.37
N LYS A 28 -20.82 6.77 21.04
CA LYS A 28 -19.92 7.83 20.51
C LYS A 28 -18.49 7.35 20.31
N SER A 29 -17.97 6.54 21.23
CA SER A 29 -16.62 5.97 21.12
C SER A 29 -16.53 5.01 19.92
N ILE A 30 -17.53 4.14 19.76
CA ILE A 30 -17.63 3.19 18.64
C ILE A 30 -17.76 3.93 17.32
N GLU A 31 -18.61 4.96 17.22
CA GLU A 31 -18.76 5.76 16.01
C GLU A 31 -17.48 6.50 15.63
N LYS A 32 -16.79 7.11 16.62
CA LYS A 32 -15.51 7.78 16.39
C LYS A 32 -14.44 6.80 15.91
N GLN A 33 -14.35 5.63 16.54
CA GLN A 33 -13.43 4.56 16.13
C GLN A 33 -13.76 4.05 14.72
N LYS A 34 -15.04 3.81 14.41
CA LYS A 34 -15.50 3.37 13.09
C LYS A 34 -15.16 4.39 12.00
N THR A 35 -15.37 5.67 12.29
CA THR A 35 -15.08 6.77 11.35
C THR A 35 -13.59 6.91 11.11
N ALA A 36 -12.78 6.90 12.18
CA ALA A 36 -11.32 6.96 12.08
C ALA A 36 -10.77 5.74 11.33
N TYR A 37 -11.27 4.54 11.63
CA TYR A 37 -10.90 3.31 10.94
C TYR A 37 -11.24 3.37 9.45
N SER A 38 -12.46 3.79 9.11
CA SER A 38 -12.90 3.95 7.72
C SER A 38 -12.04 4.96 6.95
N GLY A 39 -11.62 6.05 7.60
CA GLY A 39 -10.74 7.06 7.01
C GLY A 39 -9.34 6.52 6.74
N ILE A 40 -8.70 5.93 7.76
CA ILE A 40 -7.36 5.35 7.65
C ILE A 40 -7.32 4.21 6.63
N PHE A 41 -8.36 3.37 6.63
CA PHE A 41 -8.46 2.25 5.69
C PHE A 41 -8.59 2.73 4.24
N LYS A 42 -9.41 3.77 3.99
CA LYS A 42 -9.53 4.38 2.67
C LYS A 42 -8.19 4.96 2.19
N GLU A 43 -7.51 5.71 3.05
CA GLU A 43 -6.20 6.29 2.76
C GLU A 43 -5.19 5.19 2.38
N LYS A 44 -5.16 4.11 3.15
CA LYS A 44 -4.28 2.95 2.90
C LYS A 44 -4.57 2.28 1.55
N ILE A 45 -5.85 2.12 1.17
CA ILE A 45 -6.22 1.62 -0.16
C ILE A 45 -5.74 2.54 -1.28
N ASP A 46 -5.90 3.85 -1.11
CA ASP A 46 -5.53 4.82 -2.13
C ASP A 46 -3.99 4.84 -2.31
N ILE A 47 -3.22 4.74 -1.23
CA ILE A 47 -1.76 4.53 -1.25
C ILE A 47 -1.41 3.25 -2.02
N TYR A 48 -2.07 2.14 -1.73
CA TYR A 48 -1.83 0.86 -2.40
C TYR A 48 -2.13 0.90 -3.90
N ARG A 49 -3.23 1.53 -4.28
CA ARG A 49 -3.59 1.72 -5.69
C ARG A 49 -2.54 2.56 -6.43
N GLU A 50 -2.06 3.63 -5.80
CA GLU A 50 -1.07 4.51 -6.41
C GLU A 50 0.31 3.84 -6.51
N LEU A 51 0.72 3.03 -5.52
CA LEU A 51 1.92 2.20 -5.61
C LEU A 51 1.88 1.24 -6.81
N LEU A 52 0.75 0.54 -7.00
CA LEU A 52 0.57 -0.35 -8.15
C LEU A 52 0.64 0.44 -9.46
N ARG A 53 -0.07 1.57 -9.54
CA ARG A 53 -0.08 2.43 -10.73
C ARG A 53 1.32 2.88 -11.12
N LYS A 54 2.09 3.41 -10.16
CA LYS A 54 3.47 3.85 -10.39
C LYS A 54 4.37 2.68 -10.82
N THR A 55 4.23 1.53 -10.18
CA THR A 55 4.96 0.30 -10.54
C THR A 55 4.68 -0.11 -11.98
N TYR A 56 3.41 -0.14 -12.40
CA TYR A 56 3.01 -0.45 -13.77
C TYR A 56 3.52 0.58 -14.78
N SER A 57 3.50 1.88 -14.44
CA SER A 57 4.00 2.94 -15.31
C SER A 57 5.48 2.78 -15.60
N ILE A 58 6.30 2.63 -14.55
CA ILE A 58 7.75 2.44 -14.67
C ILE A 58 8.05 1.19 -15.49
N LYS A 59 7.34 0.08 -15.23
CA LYS A 59 7.50 -1.16 -16.01
C LYS A 59 7.18 -0.96 -17.49
N LYS A 60 6.12 -0.21 -17.82
CA LYS A 60 5.73 0.09 -19.20
C LYS A 60 6.77 0.97 -19.89
N GLU A 61 7.28 1.98 -19.19
CA GLU A 61 8.30 2.89 -19.70
C GLU A 61 9.62 2.17 -19.93
N LEU A 62 10.08 1.33 -18.99
CA LEU A 62 11.26 0.47 -19.17
C LEU A 62 11.11 -0.46 -20.37
N ASN A 63 9.92 -1.05 -20.56
CA ASN A 63 9.63 -1.87 -21.74
C ASN A 63 9.73 -1.07 -23.04
N ARG A 64 9.19 0.16 -23.09
CA ARG A 64 9.31 1.03 -24.26
C ARG A 64 10.76 1.41 -24.52
N PHE A 65 11.44 1.84 -23.46
CA PHE A 65 12.82 2.31 -23.47
C PHE A 65 13.78 1.27 -24.05
N ARG A 66 13.57 -0.01 -23.71
CA ARG A 66 14.32 -1.13 -24.27
C ARG A 66 14.37 -1.13 -25.81
N TYR A 67 13.28 -0.77 -26.50
CA TYR A 67 13.18 -0.93 -27.96
C TYR A 67 13.43 0.35 -28.73
N VAL A 68 12.96 1.49 -28.21
CA VAL A 68 12.96 2.77 -28.92
C VAL A 68 13.51 3.92 -28.07
N GLY A 69 14.20 3.59 -26.98
CA GLY A 69 14.64 4.54 -25.97
C GLY A 69 15.59 5.63 -26.47
N THR A 70 15.41 6.86 -26.00
CA THR A 70 16.39 7.96 -26.16
C THR A 70 16.98 8.40 -24.82
N LYS A 71 18.12 9.08 -24.82
CA LYS A 71 18.77 9.52 -23.58
C LYS A 71 17.88 10.44 -22.74
N GLU A 72 17.06 11.27 -23.40
CA GLU A 72 16.10 12.17 -22.78
C GLU A 72 14.99 11.41 -22.03
N GLU A 73 14.44 10.35 -22.66
CA GLU A 73 13.48 9.45 -22.00
C GLU A 73 14.11 8.73 -20.80
N GLY A 74 15.43 8.49 -20.85
CA GLY A 74 16.16 7.91 -19.72
C GLY A 74 16.11 8.80 -18.46
N ALA A 75 16.18 10.13 -18.62
CA ALA A 75 16.07 11.05 -17.50
C ALA A 75 14.67 11.04 -16.88
N GLU A 76 13.62 10.96 -17.70
CA GLU A 76 12.23 10.87 -17.24
C GLU A 76 11.98 9.57 -16.44
N ILE A 77 12.50 8.43 -16.90
CA ILE A 77 12.38 7.16 -16.18
C ILE A 77 13.07 7.21 -14.82
N MET A 78 14.27 7.78 -14.76
CA MET A 78 14.98 7.96 -13.49
C MET A 78 14.20 8.85 -12.52
N GLN A 79 13.58 9.92 -13.03
CA GLN A 79 12.70 10.76 -12.23
C GLN A 79 11.50 9.96 -11.70
N ASN A 80 10.85 9.14 -12.53
CA ASN A 80 9.72 8.32 -12.11
C ASN A 80 10.10 7.28 -11.04
N ILE A 81 11.31 6.70 -11.12
CA ILE A 81 11.86 5.82 -10.07
C ILE A 81 12.08 6.60 -8.77
N ASN A 82 12.60 7.83 -8.83
CA ASN A 82 12.78 8.68 -7.65
C ASN A 82 11.45 9.09 -7.01
N ASP A 83 10.46 9.45 -7.83
CA ASP A 83 9.11 9.78 -7.37
C ASP A 83 8.44 8.58 -6.69
N TYR A 84 8.71 7.37 -7.18
CA TYR A 84 8.26 6.14 -6.54
C TYR A 84 8.89 5.95 -5.16
N ILE A 85 10.19 6.20 -5.03
CA ILE A 85 10.92 6.16 -3.75
C ILE A 85 10.34 7.16 -2.76
N GLN A 86 10.17 8.40 -3.21
CA GLN A 86 9.62 9.46 -2.39
C GLN A 86 8.20 9.10 -1.92
N PHE A 87 7.37 8.57 -2.83
CA PHE A 87 6.00 8.20 -2.52
C PHE A 87 5.91 7.16 -1.40
N TYR A 88 6.63 6.04 -1.49
CA TYR A 88 6.56 5.04 -0.43
C TYR A 88 7.24 5.49 0.87
N SER A 89 8.20 6.42 0.79
CA SER A 89 8.90 6.95 1.97
C SER A 89 8.00 7.90 2.77
N ILE A 90 7.25 8.77 2.08
CA ILE A 90 6.25 9.65 2.72
C ILE A 90 5.14 8.81 3.35
N ASN A 91 4.70 7.76 2.65
CA ASN A 91 3.60 6.91 3.08
C ASN A 91 4.03 5.75 3.99
N GLN A 92 5.30 5.70 4.40
CA GLN A 92 5.85 4.65 5.26
C GLN A 92 4.97 4.30 6.48
N PRO A 93 4.33 5.27 7.18
CA PRO A 93 3.47 4.95 8.33
C PRO A 93 2.26 4.05 8.02
N PHE A 94 1.85 3.97 6.74
CA PHE A 94 0.72 3.15 6.28
C PHE A 94 1.16 1.80 5.69
N LEU A 95 2.47 1.56 5.59
CA LEU A 95 3.05 0.40 4.95
C LEU A 95 3.65 -0.53 6.01
N SER A 96 3.45 -1.84 5.85
CA SER A 96 4.12 -2.82 6.71
C SER A 96 5.62 -2.85 6.42
N ASP A 97 6.44 -3.23 7.40
CA ASP A 97 7.89 -3.43 7.20
C ASP A 97 8.17 -4.41 6.06
N SER A 98 7.30 -5.41 5.93
CA SER A 98 7.39 -6.43 4.89
C SER A 98 7.08 -5.87 3.50
N MET A 99 6.11 -4.95 3.40
CA MET A 99 5.83 -4.20 2.17
C MET A 99 7.00 -3.31 1.81
N LEU A 100 7.55 -2.58 2.79
CA LEU A 100 8.71 -1.70 2.56
C LEU A 100 9.93 -2.47 2.07
N SER A 101 10.16 -3.68 2.59
CA SER A 101 11.22 -4.58 2.11
C SER A 101 11.01 -4.93 0.64
N ASP A 102 9.81 -5.36 0.26
CA ASP A 102 9.48 -5.71 -1.11
C ASP A 102 9.60 -4.51 -2.06
N LEU A 103 9.12 -3.34 -1.65
CA LEU A 103 9.24 -2.10 -2.44
C LEU A 103 10.70 -1.70 -2.68
N LYS A 104 11.59 -1.93 -1.69
CA LYS A 104 13.04 -1.70 -1.86
C LYS A 104 13.66 -2.68 -2.85
N VAL A 105 13.26 -3.96 -2.82
CA VAL A 105 13.70 -4.95 -3.81
C VAL A 105 13.23 -4.55 -5.20
N LEU A 106 11.96 -4.20 -5.35
CA LEU A 106 11.38 -3.77 -6.62
C LEU A 106 12.05 -2.50 -7.17
N ARG A 107 12.34 -1.52 -6.31
CA ARG A 107 13.14 -0.33 -6.67
C ARG A 107 14.52 -0.73 -7.18
N ALA A 108 15.23 -1.61 -6.48
CA ALA A 108 16.56 -2.06 -6.91
C ALA A 108 16.50 -2.76 -8.27
N GLU A 109 15.47 -3.58 -8.52
CA GLU A 109 15.24 -4.22 -9.82
C GLU A 109 14.94 -3.18 -10.92
N PHE A 110 14.14 -2.15 -10.65
CA PHE A 110 13.92 -1.07 -11.62
C PHE A 110 15.22 -0.36 -11.98
N GLN A 111 16.05 -0.06 -11.00
CA GLN A 111 17.31 0.64 -11.20
C GLN A 111 18.32 -0.22 -11.98
N ASP A 112 18.46 -1.49 -11.63
CA ASP A 112 19.31 -2.45 -12.38
C ASP A 112 18.85 -2.58 -13.84
N ILE A 113 17.55 -2.74 -14.08
CA ILE A 113 17.01 -2.84 -15.45
C ILE A 113 17.27 -1.55 -16.24
N PHE A 114 17.02 -0.39 -15.61
CA PHE A 114 17.26 0.91 -16.22
C PHE A 114 18.73 1.08 -16.61
N ASP A 115 19.66 0.83 -15.69
CA ASP A 115 21.09 1.04 -15.89
C ASP A 115 21.60 0.19 -17.06
N ASN A 116 21.17 -1.08 -17.13
CA ASN A 116 21.54 -1.99 -18.22
C ASN A 116 20.97 -1.56 -19.58
N PHE A 117 19.73 -1.05 -19.63
CA PHE A 117 19.15 -0.52 -20.87
C PHE A 117 19.84 0.78 -21.29
N TYR A 118 20.07 1.69 -20.36
CA TYR A 118 20.69 2.98 -20.62
C TYR A 118 22.13 2.84 -21.10
N LEU A 119 22.90 1.93 -20.49
CA LEU A 119 24.28 1.62 -20.90
C LEU A 119 24.34 1.13 -22.35
N HIS A 120 23.49 0.16 -22.70
CA HIS A 120 23.46 -0.38 -24.06
C HIS A 120 23.05 0.68 -25.09
N ILE A 121 22.03 1.49 -24.79
CA ILE A 121 21.59 2.57 -25.69
C ILE A 121 22.68 3.63 -25.86
N SER A 122 23.43 3.93 -24.80
CA SER A 122 24.45 4.97 -24.81
C SER A 122 25.73 4.56 -25.52
N ASN A 123 26.18 3.32 -25.34
CA ASN A 123 27.49 2.86 -25.78
C ASN A 123 27.44 1.91 -26.99
N LYS A 124 26.32 1.19 -27.17
CA LYS A 124 26.14 0.16 -28.20
C LYS A 124 27.26 -0.91 -28.24
N ASP A 125 27.92 -1.16 -27.11
CA ASP A 125 28.98 -2.17 -27.02
C ASP A 125 28.37 -3.59 -27.08
N PRO A 126 28.86 -4.47 -27.99
CA PRO A 126 28.43 -5.86 -28.05
C PRO A 126 28.62 -6.65 -26.74
N LYS A 127 29.53 -6.24 -25.87
CA LYS A 127 29.76 -6.89 -24.56
C LYS A 127 28.59 -6.69 -23.59
N ASP A 128 27.82 -5.62 -23.76
CA ASP A 128 26.70 -5.27 -22.89
C ASP A 128 25.38 -5.96 -23.30
N LEU A 129 25.34 -6.63 -24.46
CA LEU A 129 24.15 -7.32 -24.98
C LEU A 129 23.63 -8.38 -24.00
N THR A 130 24.53 -9.14 -23.36
CA THR A 130 24.13 -10.19 -22.41
C THR A 130 23.36 -9.60 -21.22
N ASN A 131 23.87 -8.50 -20.65
CA ASN A 131 23.24 -7.84 -19.52
C ASN A 131 21.91 -7.17 -19.93
N PHE A 132 21.88 -6.57 -21.11
CA PHE A 132 20.65 -6.03 -21.70
C PHE A 132 19.55 -7.09 -21.87
N PHE A 133 19.87 -8.26 -22.41
CA PHE A 133 18.89 -9.34 -22.56
C PHE A 133 18.45 -9.92 -21.21
N ASN A 134 19.36 -10.05 -20.25
CA ASN A 134 19.04 -10.49 -18.88
C ASN A 134 18.09 -9.52 -18.18
N ALA A 135 18.35 -8.20 -18.26
CA ALA A 135 17.45 -7.17 -17.77
C ALA A 135 16.07 -7.22 -18.44
N GLY A 136 16.03 -7.43 -19.76
CA GLY A 136 14.79 -7.65 -20.50
C GLY A 136 14.00 -8.89 -20.04
N ASN A 137 14.70 -9.98 -19.70
CA ASN A 137 14.09 -11.19 -19.18
C ASN A 137 13.51 -10.98 -17.78
N LYS A 138 14.20 -10.26 -16.90
CA LYS A 138 13.68 -9.89 -15.56
C LYS A 138 12.36 -9.14 -15.67
N LEU A 139 12.29 -8.13 -16.54
CA LEU A 139 11.08 -7.34 -16.79
C LEU A 139 9.91 -8.21 -17.30
N ARG A 140 10.21 -9.27 -18.07
CA ARG A 140 9.23 -10.23 -18.59
C ARG A 140 8.78 -11.26 -17.56
N THR A 141 9.66 -11.73 -16.68
CA THR A 141 9.34 -12.74 -15.66
C THR A 141 8.32 -12.27 -14.63
N ASN A 142 8.06 -10.95 -14.54
CA ASN A 142 6.99 -10.34 -13.73
C ASN A 142 7.02 -10.65 -12.22
N LYS A 143 8.02 -11.38 -11.73
CA LYS A 143 8.01 -11.96 -10.39
C LYS A 143 7.99 -10.91 -9.26
N PRO A 144 8.86 -9.87 -9.24
CA PRO A 144 8.80 -8.84 -8.20
C PRO A 144 7.48 -8.06 -8.23
N PHE A 145 6.90 -7.93 -9.42
CA PHE A 145 5.64 -7.23 -9.64
C PHE A 145 4.45 -8.01 -9.04
N GLU A 146 4.38 -9.32 -9.31
CA GLU A 146 3.38 -10.22 -8.74
C GLU A 146 3.51 -10.35 -7.22
N GLU A 147 4.73 -10.32 -6.69
CA GLU A 147 4.96 -10.37 -5.25
C GLU A 147 4.36 -9.14 -4.54
N ILE A 148 4.57 -7.93 -5.06
CA ILE A 148 3.95 -6.70 -4.54
C ILE A 148 2.43 -6.76 -4.65
N GLU A 149 1.89 -7.15 -5.82
CA GLU A 149 0.45 -7.21 -6.03
C GLU A 149 -0.23 -8.20 -5.08
N ASN A 150 0.33 -9.40 -4.97
CA ASN A 150 -0.19 -10.42 -4.05
C ASN A 150 -0.10 -9.98 -2.59
N ARG A 151 0.97 -9.26 -2.20
CA ARG A 151 1.10 -8.73 -0.84
C ARG A 151 0.07 -7.65 -0.56
N LEU A 152 -0.13 -6.69 -1.47
CA LEU A 152 -1.13 -5.64 -1.32
C LEU A 152 -2.53 -6.23 -1.19
N ILE A 153 -2.88 -7.20 -2.04
CA ILE A 153 -4.16 -7.91 -1.97
C ILE A 153 -4.31 -8.65 -0.63
N LYS A 154 -3.23 -9.31 -0.16
CA LYS A 154 -3.25 -10.03 1.12
C LYS A 154 -3.47 -9.07 2.30
N GLU A 155 -2.73 -7.99 2.37
CA GLU A 155 -2.86 -6.99 3.45
C GLU A 155 -4.25 -6.34 3.45
N MET A 156 -4.79 -6.00 2.27
CA MET A 156 -6.16 -5.50 2.15
C MET A 156 -7.21 -6.51 2.66
N LYS A 157 -7.04 -7.80 2.33
CA LYS A 157 -7.95 -8.86 2.80
C LYS A 157 -7.86 -9.08 4.31
N ASP A 158 -6.66 -8.99 4.86
CA ASP A 158 -6.41 -9.15 6.30
C ASP A 158 -6.98 -7.95 7.09
N ASP A 159 -6.81 -6.72 6.59
CA ASP A 159 -7.42 -5.51 7.17
C ASP A 159 -8.95 -5.53 7.11
N LEU A 160 -9.54 -6.07 6.04
CA LEU A 160 -10.99 -6.23 5.92
C LEU A 160 -11.55 -7.41 6.74
N ARG A 161 -10.69 -8.21 7.39
CA ARG A 161 -11.09 -9.44 8.10
C ARG A 161 -11.95 -10.38 7.24
N ILE A 162 -11.73 -10.43 5.92
CA ILE A 162 -12.57 -11.24 5.01
C ILE A 162 -12.54 -12.73 5.38
N LYS A 163 -11.45 -13.19 6.02
CA LYS A 163 -11.32 -14.56 6.54
C LYS A 163 -12.30 -14.89 7.69
N ASP A 164 -12.79 -13.88 8.42
CA ASP A 164 -13.74 -14.07 9.52
C ASP A 164 -15.20 -14.16 9.03
N PHE A 165 -15.49 -13.72 7.81
CA PHE A 165 -16.84 -13.79 7.23
C PHE A 165 -17.19 -15.17 6.64
N ASN A 166 -16.18 -15.99 6.32
CA ASN A 166 -16.36 -17.32 5.74
C ASN A 166 -16.37 -18.45 6.79
N LYS A 167 -16.30 -18.11 8.08
CA LYS A 167 -16.61 -19.03 9.19
C LYS A 167 -18.07 -18.83 9.60
N LYS A 168 -18.99 -19.34 8.80
CA LYS A 168 -20.37 -19.62 9.22
C LYS A 168 -20.66 -21.09 8.95
#